data_AF-A0A4Z1NL06-F1
#
_entry.id   AF-A0A4Z1NL06-F1
#
_cell.length_a   1.000
_cell.length_b   1.000
_cell.length_c   1.000
_cell.angle_alpha   90.00
_cell.angle_beta   90.00
_cell.angle_gamma   90.00
#
_symmetry.space_group_name_H-M   'P 1'
#
loop_
_entity.id
_entity.type
_entity.pdbx_description
1 polymer ?
#
loop_
_entity_poly.entity_id
_entity_poly.type
_entity_poly.pdbx_seq_one_letter_code
_entity_poly.pdbx_strand_id
1 'polypeptide(L)'
;MPRPVYGYPSGTNSTLLFIAIFVLAFFPDLFIGLLKLPLRPFISSSPITPPSITPSCSCTPSHTPAPTMSWFQKTIALPPKSRGSYLITDHITKQIPEIKNFKVGILHLFVQHTSCALSLNENWDSDVREDMSDAMERIVPFDKKGDLYRHSAEGDDDMPAHIKSALIGASVTIPITDGKLATGTWQGIWYLEFRTSKHSRKVVATIQGEKTT
;
A
#
# COMPACT_ATOMS: atom_id res chain seq x y z
N MET A 1 56.61 27.98 5.97
CA MET A 1 56.33 26.97 4.93
C MET A 1 54.95 27.26 4.32
N PRO A 2 54.80 27.43 3.01
CA PRO A 2 53.50 27.60 2.37
C PRO A 2 52.82 26.23 2.15
N ARG A 3 51.51 26.15 2.32
CA ARG A 3 50.70 24.94 2.01
C ARG A 3 50.44 24.87 0.50
N PRO A 4 50.39 23.66 -0.11
CA PRO A 4 50.11 23.54 -1.52
C PRO A 4 48.61 23.76 -1.79
N VAL A 5 48.31 24.57 -2.81
CA VAL A 5 46.96 24.72 -3.36
C VAL A 5 46.77 23.61 -4.40
N TYR A 6 45.83 22.69 -4.16
CA TYR A 6 45.41 21.71 -5.15
C TYR A 6 44.46 22.37 -6.15
N GLY A 7 44.88 22.46 -7.41
CA GLY A 7 44.02 22.89 -8.52
C GLY A 7 43.00 21.80 -8.86
N TYR A 8 41.71 22.16 -8.89
CA TYR A 8 40.67 21.30 -9.44
C TYR A 8 40.77 21.29 -10.97
N PRO A 9 40.82 20.12 -11.64
CA PRO A 9 40.76 20.08 -13.09
C PRO A 9 39.36 20.49 -13.54
N SER A 10 39.28 21.51 -14.40
CA SER A 10 38.06 21.97 -15.06
C SER A 10 37.55 20.88 -16.01
N GLY A 11 36.70 19.99 -15.49
CA GLY A 11 36.17 18.83 -16.22
C GLY A 11 34.87 19.12 -16.95
N THR A 12 34.86 20.04 -17.92
CA THR A 12 33.72 20.26 -18.83
C THR A 12 33.29 18.94 -19.50
N ASN A 13 34.25 18.06 -19.78
CA ASN A 13 34.00 16.74 -20.36
C ASN A 13 33.29 15.78 -19.39
N SER A 14 33.57 15.89 -18.08
CA SER A 14 32.91 15.07 -17.06
C SER A 14 31.45 15.48 -16.89
N THR A 15 31.17 16.77 -16.87
CA THR A 15 29.79 17.30 -16.76
C THR A 15 28.93 16.88 -17.95
N LEU A 16 29.46 16.95 -19.18
CA LEU A 16 28.74 16.51 -20.37
C LEU A 16 28.45 15.00 -20.37
N LEU A 17 29.40 14.19 -19.88
CA LEU A 17 29.20 12.75 -19.75
C LEU A 17 28.10 12.41 -18.73
N PHE A 18 28.08 13.09 -17.58
CA PHE A 18 27.03 12.91 -16.58
C PHE A 18 25.64 13.31 -17.09
N ILE A 19 25.54 14.42 -17.84
CA ILE A 19 24.28 14.85 -18.45
C ILE A 19 23.79 13.81 -19.48
N ALA A 20 24.69 13.27 -20.31
CA ALA A 20 24.34 12.26 -21.30
C ALA A 20 23.83 10.96 -20.64
N ILE A 21 24.49 10.50 -19.58
CA ILE A 21 24.04 9.32 -18.80
C ILE A 21 22.69 9.59 -18.14
N PHE A 22 22.49 10.78 -17.56
CA PHE A 22 21.24 11.16 -16.91
C PHE A 22 20.06 11.17 -17.89
N VAL A 23 20.24 11.74 -19.08
CA VAL A 23 19.17 11.79 -20.10
C VAL A 23 18.82 10.39 -20.62
N LEU A 24 19.81 9.53 -20.86
CA LEU A 24 19.56 8.15 -21.30
C LEU A 24 18.89 7.29 -20.23
N ALA A 25 19.23 7.50 -18.95
CA ALA A 25 18.66 6.73 -17.84
C ALA A 25 17.20 7.10 -17.53
N PHE A 26 16.85 8.39 -17.66
CA PHE A 26 15.53 8.89 -17.23
C PHE A 26 14.58 9.24 -18.38
N PHE A 27 15.05 9.27 -19.64
CA PHE A 27 14.22 9.55 -20.81
C PHE A 27 14.49 8.57 -21.98
N PRO A 28 14.34 7.25 -21.78
CA PRO A 28 14.63 6.24 -22.81
C PRO A 28 13.77 6.40 -24.08
N ASP A 29 12.54 6.92 -23.93
CA ASP A 29 11.60 7.12 -25.04
C ASP A 29 11.99 8.26 -25.98
N LEU A 30 12.83 9.21 -25.54
CA LEU A 30 13.33 10.31 -26.37
C LEU A 30 14.24 9.79 -27.51
N PHE A 31 15.00 8.74 -27.22
CA PHE A 31 15.88 8.09 -28.20
C PHE A 31 15.09 7.27 -29.22
N ILE A 32 14.01 6.60 -28.78
CA ILE A 32 13.12 5.82 -29.66
C ILE A 32 12.33 6.74 -30.60
N GLY A 33 11.93 7.93 -30.14
CA GLY A 33 11.24 8.94 -30.96
C GLY A 33 12.11 9.47 -32.12
N LEU A 34 13.41 9.69 -31.88
CA LEU A 34 14.38 10.13 -32.89
C LEU A 34 14.66 9.06 -33.96
N LEU A 35 14.68 7.78 -33.58
CA LEU A 35 14.83 6.65 -34.50
C LEU A 35 13.58 6.36 -35.35
N LYS A 36 12.41 6.88 -34.95
CA LYS A 36 11.14 6.70 -35.68
C LYS A 36 10.79 7.87 -36.61
N LEU A 37 11.70 8.81 -36.86
CA LEU A 37 11.47 9.86 -37.87
C LEU A 37 11.32 9.20 -39.26
N PRO A 38 10.14 9.24 -39.90
CA PRO A 38 9.99 8.66 -41.22
C PRO A 38 10.49 9.67 -42.26
N LEU A 39 11.54 9.32 -43.02
CA LEU A 39 11.75 9.89 -44.34
C LEU A 39 10.56 9.48 -45.21
N ARG A 40 9.51 10.30 -45.25
CA ARG A 40 8.36 10.10 -46.15
C ARG A 40 8.74 10.62 -47.54
N PRO A 41 8.80 9.78 -48.60
CA PRO A 41 8.64 10.30 -49.94
C PRO A 41 7.15 10.61 -50.14
N PHE A 42 6.88 11.79 -50.70
CA PHE A 42 5.56 12.17 -51.18
C PHE A 42 5.16 11.23 -52.32
N ILE A 43 4.15 10.39 -52.09
CA ILE A 43 3.40 9.75 -53.17
C ILE A 43 1.94 10.13 -52.95
N SER A 44 1.45 10.95 -53.85
CA SER A 44 0.03 11.30 -53.98
C SER A 44 -0.68 10.13 -54.66
N SER A 45 -1.56 9.45 -53.95
CA SER A 45 -2.52 8.52 -54.54
C SER A 45 -3.93 8.96 -54.17
N SER A 46 -4.70 9.36 -55.19
CA SER A 46 -6.12 9.67 -55.07
C SER A 46 -6.89 8.45 -54.53
N PRO A 47 -7.91 8.63 -53.69
CA PRO A 47 -8.70 7.51 -53.20
C PRO A 47 -9.69 7.03 -54.28
N ILE A 48 -9.62 5.74 -54.62
CA ILE A 48 -10.69 5.03 -55.32
C ILE A 48 -11.62 4.47 -54.25
N THR A 49 -12.86 4.91 -54.22
CA THR A 49 -13.90 4.43 -53.30
C THR A 49 -14.35 3.02 -53.71
N PRO A 50 -14.29 2.00 -52.83
CA PRO A 50 -14.92 0.72 -53.09
C PRO A 50 -16.45 0.82 -52.92
N PRO A 51 -17.24 -0.05 -53.58
CA PRO A 51 -18.67 -0.09 -53.38
C PRO A 51 -19.01 -0.56 -51.97
N SER A 52 -19.95 0.16 -51.34
CA SER A 52 -20.58 -0.17 -50.07
C SER A 52 -21.38 -1.46 -50.20
N ILE A 53 -20.81 -2.59 -49.77
CA ILE A 53 -21.57 -3.79 -49.42
C ILE A 53 -21.79 -3.72 -47.92
N THR A 54 -23.01 -3.39 -47.50
CA THR A 54 -23.45 -3.47 -46.12
C THR A 54 -23.71 -4.93 -45.75
N PRO A 55 -22.95 -5.54 -44.82
CA PRO A 55 -23.39 -6.78 -44.22
C PRO A 55 -24.45 -6.44 -43.16
N SER A 56 -25.67 -6.95 -43.34
CA SER A 56 -26.68 -6.94 -42.28
C SER A 56 -26.32 -8.00 -41.23
N CYS A 57 -25.32 -7.71 -40.40
CA CYS A 57 -25.07 -8.50 -39.20
C CYS A 57 -26.06 -8.05 -38.12
N SER A 58 -27.15 -8.80 -37.97
CA SER A 58 -28.03 -8.78 -36.81
C SER A 58 -27.27 -9.32 -35.59
N CYS A 59 -26.43 -8.47 -35.01
CA CYS A 59 -25.79 -8.72 -33.72
C CYS A 59 -26.80 -8.38 -32.64
N THR A 60 -27.53 -9.37 -32.12
CA THR A 60 -28.24 -9.20 -30.85
C THR A 60 -27.19 -8.95 -29.76
N PRO A 61 -27.19 -7.81 -29.06
CA PRO A 61 -26.26 -7.61 -27.97
C PRO A 61 -26.64 -8.58 -26.86
N SER A 62 -25.79 -9.57 -26.60
CA SER A 62 -25.87 -10.35 -25.36
C SER A 62 -25.64 -9.38 -24.22
N HIS A 63 -26.73 -8.89 -23.62
CA HIS A 63 -26.69 -7.98 -22.50
C HIS A 63 -26.29 -8.78 -21.25
N THR A 64 -25.00 -9.12 -21.14
CA THR A 64 -24.44 -9.47 -19.84
C THR A 64 -24.42 -8.17 -19.03
N PRO A 65 -25.18 -8.07 -17.92
CA PRO A 65 -25.14 -6.87 -17.10
C PRO A 65 -23.70 -6.63 -16.67
N ALA A 66 -23.22 -5.39 -16.85
CA ALA A 66 -21.90 -5.00 -16.42
C ALA A 66 -21.74 -5.26 -14.91
N PRO A 67 -20.55 -5.67 -14.44
CA PRO A 67 -20.34 -5.95 -13.03
C PRO A 67 -20.69 -4.71 -12.19
N THR A 68 -21.66 -4.86 -11.28
CA THR A 68 -22.10 -3.76 -10.41
C THR A 68 -21.11 -3.60 -9.25
N MET A 69 -20.30 -2.55 -9.31
CA MET A 69 -19.42 -2.16 -8.21
C MET A 69 -20.24 -1.73 -6.99
N SER A 70 -19.92 -2.29 -5.83
CA SER A 70 -20.57 -2.01 -4.55
C SER A 70 -19.57 -1.53 -3.50
N TRP A 71 -20.06 -0.67 -2.62
CA TRP A 71 -19.33 -0.17 -1.45
C TRP A 71 -20.05 -0.57 -0.17
N PHE A 72 -19.27 -0.91 0.86
CA PHE A 72 -19.75 -1.15 2.21
C PHE A 72 -18.73 -0.59 3.21
N GLN A 73 -19.19 0.05 4.29
CA GLN A 73 -18.31 0.56 5.32
C GLN A 73 -18.92 0.35 6.71
N LYS A 74 -18.08 -0.04 7.67
CA LYS A 74 -18.47 -0.27 9.06
C LYS A 74 -17.35 0.08 10.01
N THR A 75 -17.68 0.72 11.13
CA THR A 75 -16.74 0.90 12.24
C THR A 75 -16.84 -0.26 13.22
N ILE A 76 -15.69 -0.86 13.53
CA ILE A 76 -15.50 -2.00 14.42
C ILE A 76 -14.80 -1.51 15.68
N ALA A 77 -15.34 -1.86 16.84
CA ALA A 77 -14.61 -1.72 18.10
C ALA A 77 -13.76 -2.97 18.33
N LEU A 78 -12.47 -2.76 18.63
CA LEU A 78 -11.57 -3.82 19.06
C LEU A 78 -11.67 -4.01 20.58
N PRO A 79 -11.52 -5.24 21.10
CA PRO A 79 -11.50 -5.48 22.53
C PRO A 79 -10.37 -4.69 23.19
N PRO A 80 -10.56 -4.16 24.41
CA PRO A 80 -9.49 -3.47 25.11
C PRO A 80 -8.28 -4.38 25.33
N LYS A 81 -7.12 -3.95 24.85
CA LYS A 81 -5.84 -4.66 25.03
C LYS A 81 -4.82 -3.70 25.62
N SER A 82 -3.90 -4.27 26.39
CA SER A 82 -2.64 -3.64 26.76
C SER A 82 -1.61 -3.90 25.67
N ARG A 83 -0.39 -3.44 25.87
CA ARG A 83 0.74 -3.66 24.97
C ARG A 83 0.87 -5.12 24.53
N GLY A 84 1.07 -5.33 23.23
CA GLY A 84 1.32 -6.63 22.63
C GLY A 84 0.85 -6.74 21.17
N SER A 85 1.13 -7.89 20.58
CA SER A 85 0.75 -8.25 19.21
C SER A 85 -0.36 -9.29 19.20
N TYR A 86 -1.51 -8.96 18.60
CA TYR A 86 -2.72 -9.78 18.66
C TYR A 86 -3.20 -10.19 17.28
N LEU A 87 -3.44 -11.49 17.07
CA LEU A 87 -4.13 -11.98 15.89
C LEU A 87 -5.64 -11.66 16.01
N ILE A 88 -6.18 -10.89 15.08
CA ILE A 88 -7.57 -10.41 15.10
C ILE A 88 -8.38 -10.77 13.84
N THR A 89 -7.85 -11.62 12.95
CA THR A 89 -8.53 -12.04 11.72
C THR A 89 -9.96 -12.51 11.97
N ASP A 90 -10.16 -13.37 12.96
CA ASP A 90 -11.49 -13.91 13.31
C ASP A 90 -12.42 -12.84 13.88
N HIS A 91 -11.88 -11.91 14.67
CA HIS A 91 -12.67 -10.80 15.23
C HIS A 91 -13.18 -9.90 14.11
N ILE A 92 -12.31 -9.57 13.15
CA ILE A 92 -12.68 -8.77 11.99
C ILE A 92 -13.73 -9.52 11.16
N THR A 93 -13.44 -10.73 10.69
CA THR A 93 -14.35 -11.46 9.78
C THR A 93 -15.72 -11.75 10.40
N LYS A 94 -15.80 -11.96 11.73
CA LYS A 94 -17.10 -12.05 12.44
C LYS A 94 -17.89 -10.75 12.42
N GLN A 95 -17.22 -9.59 12.44
CA GLN A 95 -17.89 -8.30 12.44
C GLN A 95 -18.24 -7.77 11.04
N ILE A 96 -17.69 -8.34 9.98
CA ILE A 96 -18.02 -8.00 8.58
C ILE A 96 -18.46 -9.23 7.77
N PRO A 97 -19.59 -9.87 8.14
CA PRO A 97 -20.14 -10.99 7.38
C PRO A 97 -20.47 -10.63 5.92
N GLU A 98 -20.63 -9.33 5.62
CA GLU A 98 -20.92 -8.79 4.29
C GLU A 98 -19.83 -9.11 3.26
N ILE A 99 -18.60 -9.45 3.68
CA ILE A 99 -17.55 -9.96 2.77
C ILE A 99 -18.09 -11.10 1.91
N LYS A 100 -18.94 -11.98 2.47
CA LYS A 100 -19.51 -13.14 1.76
C LYS A 100 -20.32 -12.77 0.52
N ASN A 101 -20.79 -11.52 0.45
CA ASN A 101 -21.57 -11.02 -0.68
C ASN A 101 -20.68 -10.52 -1.84
N PHE A 102 -19.36 -10.53 -1.70
CA PHE A 102 -18.41 -10.05 -2.71
C PHE A 102 -17.69 -11.22 -3.37
N LYS A 103 -17.75 -11.25 -4.71
CA LYS A 103 -17.03 -12.21 -5.54
C LYS A 103 -15.56 -11.80 -5.69
N VAL A 104 -15.30 -10.54 -5.98
CA VAL A 104 -13.95 -9.96 -6.06
C VAL A 104 -13.99 -8.57 -5.45
N GLY A 105 -13.01 -8.24 -4.62
CA GLY A 105 -12.95 -6.92 -4.02
C GLY A 105 -11.70 -6.67 -3.21
N ILE A 106 -11.76 -5.61 -2.41
CA ILE A 106 -10.70 -5.20 -1.50
C ILE A 106 -11.36 -4.79 -0.18
N LEU A 107 -10.83 -5.33 0.92
CA LEU A 107 -11.06 -4.85 2.28
C LEU A 107 -9.93 -3.91 2.68
N HIS A 108 -10.27 -2.65 2.97
CA HIS A 108 -9.37 -1.71 3.61
C HIS A 108 -9.74 -1.56 5.09
N LEU A 109 -8.77 -1.76 5.98
CA LEU A 109 -8.90 -1.56 7.41
C LEU A 109 -8.04 -0.37 7.84
N PHE A 110 -8.65 0.63 8.47
CA PHE A 110 -7.95 1.81 8.98
C PHE A 110 -8.22 1.98 10.48
N VAL A 111 -7.18 1.95 11.31
CA VAL A 111 -7.31 2.22 12.74
C VAL A 111 -7.34 3.72 12.99
N GLN A 112 -8.35 4.19 13.72
CA GLN A 112 -8.55 5.63 14.00
C GLN A 112 -7.77 6.08 15.26
N HIS A 113 -6.50 5.69 15.34
CA HIS A 113 -5.64 5.88 16.51
C HIS A 113 -4.19 6.06 16.07
N THR A 114 -3.41 6.80 16.87
CA THR A 114 -2.02 7.17 16.54
C THR A 114 -0.98 6.49 17.43
N SER A 115 -1.42 5.62 18.34
CA SER A 115 -0.57 4.90 19.31
C SER A 115 -0.75 3.38 19.25
N CYS A 116 -1.33 2.88 18.15
CA CYS A 116 -1.43 1.48 17.81
C CYS A 116 -1.36 1.31 16.28
N ALA A 117 -1.25 0.09 15.79
CA ALA A 117 -1.10 -0.19 14.35
C ALA A 117 -1.85 -1.45 13.91
N LEU A 118 -1.99 -1.59 12.60
CA LEU A 118 -2.45 -2.81 11.94
C LEU A 118 -1.33 -3.35 11.05
N SER A 119 -1.20 -4.67 10.98
CA SER A 119 -0.22 -5.33 10.12
C SER A 119 -0.75 -6.66 9.60
N LEU A 120 -0.08 -7.23 8.59
CA LEU A 120 -0.29 -8.59 8.10
C LEU A 120 0.97 -9.41 8.37
N ASN A 121 0.85 -10.46 9.16
CA ASN A 121 1.98 -11.32 9.50
C ASN A 121 1.50 -12.73 9.91
N GLU A 122 2.39 -13.56 10.46
CA GLU A 122 2.13 -14.97 10.73
C GLU A 122 0.88 -15.21 11.60
N ASN A 123 0.03 -16.17 11.23
CA ASN A 123 -1.21 -16.50 11.95
C ASN A 123 -1.14 -17.80 12.77
N TRP A 124 0.04 -18.42 12.86
CA TRP A 124 0.20 -19.77 13.42
C TRP A 124 0.95 -19.76 14.76
N ASP A 125 2.21 -19.38 14.76
CA ASP A 125 3.03 -19.42 15.97
C ASP A 125 2.80 -18.20 16.86
N SER A 126 2.58 -18.43 18.16
CA SER A 126 2.49 -17.35 19.15
C SER A 126 3.81 -16.66 19.40
N ASP A 127 4.93 -17.37 19.26
CA ASP A 127 6.25 -16.85 19.59
C ASP A 127 6.63 -15.72 18.61
N VAL A 128 6.18 -15.79 17.35
CA VAL A 128 6.37 -14.71 16.37
C VAL A 128 5.71 -13.40 16.82
N ARG A 129 4.59 -13.47 17.54
CA ARG A 129 3.90 -12.29 18.11
C ARG A 129 4.64 -11.72 19.32
N GLU A 130 5.20 -12.57 20.16
CA GLU A 130 5.99 -12.15 21.32
C GLU A 130 7.34 -11.55 20.85
N ASP A 131 8.04 -12.23 19.94
CA ASP A 131 9.29 -11.76 19.33
C ASP A 131 9.13 -10.42 18.62
N MET A 132 8.03 -10.21 17.90
CA MET A 132 7.73 -8.92 17.28
C MET A 132 7.55 -7.83 18.34
N SER A 133 6.86 -8.14 19.44
CA SER A 133 6.66 -7.20 20.54
C SER A 133 8.02 -6.84 21.19
N ASP A 134 8.87 -7.82 21.45
CA ASP A 134 10.22 -7.65 21.99
C ASP A 134 11.17 -6.91 21.03
N ALA A 135 11.03 -7.13 19.72
CA ALA A 135 11.77 -6.40 18.71
C ALA A 135 11.37 -4.91 18.69
N MET A 136 10.08 -4.60 18.80
CA MET A 136 9.62 -3.21 18.86
C MET A 136 10.14 -2.48 20.09
N GLU A 137 10.27 -3.15 21.24
CA GLU A 137 10.87 -2.55 22.44
C GLU A 137 12.36 -2.24 22.29
N ARG A 138 13.08 -2.96 21.43
CA ARG A 138 14.48 -2.67 21.13
C ARG A 138 14.64 -1.54 20.11
N ILE A 139 13.75 -1.47 19.12
CA ILE A 139 13.80 -0.46 18.05
C ILE A 139 13.34 0.91 18.56
N VAL A 140 12.26 0.94 19.34
CA VAL A 140 11.68 2.16 19.92
C VAL A 140 11.46 1.93 21.42
N PRO A 141 12.50 2.15 22.25
CA PRO A 141 12.43 1.85 23.67
C PRO A 141 11.54 2.83 24.44
N PHE A 142 11.06 2.38 25.59
CA PHE A 142 10.39 3.21 26.60
C PHE A 142 11.33 4.29 27.13
N ASP A 143 10.78 5.45 27.43
CA ASP A 143 11.52 6.56 28.01
C ASP A 143 11.39 6.60 29.53
N LYS A 144 11.91 5.56 30.18
CA LYS A 144 11.85 5.42 31.65
C LYS A 144 12.49 6.57 32.41
N LYS A 145 13.42 7.30 31.78
CA LYS A 145 14.15 8.42 32.39
C LYS A 145 13.58 9.79 31.97
N GLY A 146 12.76 9.86 30.93
CA GLY A 146 12.24 11.10 30.37
C GLY A 146 13.29 11.91 29.60
N ASP A 147 14.36 11.27 29.11
CA ASP A 147 15.48 11.91 28.42
C ASP A 147 15.62 11.48 26.95
N LEU A 148 14.86 10.48 26.50
CA LEU A 148 14.88 9.99 25.12
C LEU A 148 13.95 10.79 24.20
N TYR A 149 12.77 11.17 24.68
CA TYR A 149 11.77 11.87 23.87
C TYR A 149 11.25 13.14 24.52
N ARG A 150 10.92 14.12 23.67
CA ARG A 150 10.32 15.39 24.12
C ARG A 150 8.84 15.27 24.47
N HIS A 151 8.13 14.33 23.82
CA HIS A 151 6.70 14.13 24.00
C HIS A 151 6.47 13.00 25.01
N SER A 152 5.76 13.31 26.09
CA SER A 152 5.52 12.35 27.20
C SER A 152 4.27 12.73 27.99
N ALA A 153 3.33 13.45 27.37
CA ALA A 153 2.17 14.02 28.04
C ALA A 153 1.27 12.93 28.65
N GLU A 154 1.28 11.73 28.09
CA GLU A 154 0.48 10.59 28.52
C GLU A 154 1.32 9.44 29.14
N GLY A 155 2.58 9.71 29.52
CA GLY A 155 3.47 8.74 30.17
C GLY A 155 4.74 8.40 29.39
N ASP A 156 5.52 7.47 29.93
CA ASP A 156 6.82 7.04 29.40
C ASP A 156 6.72 6.21 28.10
N ASP A 157 5.51 5.74 27.77
CA ASP A 157 5.18 4.97 26.57
C ASP A 157 4.44 5.75 25.49
N ASP A 158 4.20 7.04 25.72
CA ASP A 158 3.43 7.93 24.83
C ASP A 158 4.12 8.12 23.47
N MET A 159 5.28 8.79 23.43
CA MET A 159 6.03 8.96 22.18
C MET A 159 6.50 7.65 21.55
N PRO A 160 7.00 6.65 22.31
CA PRO A 160 7.32 5.34 21.74
C PRO A 160 6.16 4.72 20.95
N ALA A 161 4.93 4.80 21.48
CA ALA A 161 3.76 4.26 20.81
C ALA A 161 3.44 5.00 19.51
N HIS A 162 3.61 6.33 19.48
CA HIS A 162 3.46 7.11 18.26
C HIS A 162 4.48 6.75 17.18
N ILE A 163 5.75 6.57 17.55
CA ILE A 163 6.80 6.18 16.61
C ILE A 163 6.53 4.77 16.07
N LYS A 164 6.22 3.80 16.94
CA LYS A 164 5.88 2.42 16.52
C LYS A 164 4.67 2.41 15.58
N SER A 165 3.63 3.21 15.87
CA SER A 165 2.46 3.37 15.00
C SER A 165 2.83 3.94 13.63
N ALA A 166 3.67 4.98 13.60
CA ALA A 166 4.11 5.60 12.34
C ALA A 166 5.00 4.68 11.49
N LEU A 167 5.84 3.85 12.13
CA LEU A 167 6.72 2.90 11.44
C LEU A 167 5.95 1.75 10.78
N ILE A 168 4.91 1.24 11.45
CA ILE A 168 4.13 0.09 10.95
C ILE A 168 2.99 0.54 10.05
N GLY A 169 2.30 1.62 10.43
CA GLY A 169 1.16 2.17 9.69
C GLY A 169 -0.19 1.90 10.35
N ALA A 170 -1.13 2.79 10.06
CA ALA A 170 -2.49 2.76 10.60
C ALA A 170 -3.44 1.86 9.81
N SER A 171 -2.99 1.23 8.72
CA SER A 171 -3.91 0.50 7.83
C SER A 171 -3.29 -0.71 7.15
N VAL A 172 -4.18 -1.64 6.78
CA VAL A 172 -3.89 -2.77 5.92
C VAL A 172 -4.98 -2.88 4.86
N THR A 173 -4.61 -3.37 3.68
CA THR A 173 -5.51 -3.57 2.55
C THR A 173 -5.38 -5.01 2.08
N ILE A 174 -6.48 -5.75 2.08
CA ILE A 174 -6.51 -7.19 1.82
C ILE A 174 -7.46 -7.48 0.65
N PRO A 175 -7.05 -8.24 -0.37
CA PRO A 175 -7.95 -8.64 -1.44
C PRO A 175 -9.05 -9.58 -0.94
N ILE A 176 -10.20 -9.54 -1.59
CA ILE A 176 -11.33 -10.44 -1.36
C ILE A 176 -11.53 -11.30 -2.61
N THR A 177 -11.73 -12.59 -2.40
CA THR A 177 -12.07 -13.56 -3.46
C THR A 177 -13.11 -14.54 -2.93
N ASP A 178 -14.21 -14.70 -3.67
CA ASP A 178 -15.30 -15.64 -3.39
C ASP A 178 -15.77 -15.60 -1.92
N GLY A 179 -16.04 -14.38 -1.44
CA GLY A 179 -16.56 -14.16 -0.11
C GLY A 179 -15.55 -14.35 1.03
N LYS A 180 -14.25 -14.43 0.74
CA LYS A 180 -13.18 -14.65 1.73
C LYS A 180 -12.04 -13.65 1.54
N LEU A 181 -11.30 -13.42 2.63
CA LEU A 181 -10.01 -12.72 2.54
C LEU A 181 -9.03 -13.60 1.78
N ALA A 182 -8.42 -13.06 0.72
CA ALA A 182 -7.43 -13.76 -0.09
C ALA A 182 -6.02 -13.55 0.47
N THR A 183 -5.82 -13.99 1.71
CA THR A 183 -4.52 -13.99 2.40
C THR A 183 -3.69 -15.21 2.03
N GLY A 184 -2.36 -15.14 2.17
CA GLY A 184 -1.52 -16.34 2.15
C GLY A 184 -1.85 -17.28 3.32
N THR A 185 -1.45 -18.55 3.22
CA THR A 185 -1.72 -19.59 4.23
C THR A 185 -1.37 -19.14 5.65
N TRP A 186 -0.21 -18.53 5.79
CA TRP A 186 0.32 -18.07 7.07
C TRP A 186 0.00 -16.62 7.39
N GLN A 187 -0.75 -15.90 6.54
CA GLN A 187 -1.02 -14.49 6.79
C GLN A 187 -2.30 -14.30 7.61
N GLY A 188 -2.23 -13.39 8.58
CA GLY A 188 -3.34 -12.96 9.39
C GLY A 188 -3.27 -11.48 9.74
N ILE A 189 -4.42 -10.91 10.10
CA ILE A 189 -4.55 -9.50 10.48
C ILE A 189 -4.11 -9.37 11.93
N TRP A 190 -3.08 -8.56 12.15
CA TRP A 190 -2.55 -8.25 13.46
C TRP A 190 -3.03 -6.88 13.94
N TYR A 191 -3.36 -6.81 15.22
CA TYR A 191 -3.55 -5.59 15.98
C TYR A 191 -2.38 -5.44 16.94
N LEU A 192 -1.64 -4.34 16.77
CA LEU A 192 -0.45 -4.03 17.56
C LEU A 192 -0.78 -2.89 18.51
N GLU A 193 -0.90 -3.19 19.80
CA GLU A 193 -1.06 -2.19 20.85
C GLU A 193 0.31 -1.87 21.44
N PHE A 194 0.63 -0.58 21.55
CA PHE A 194 1.93 -0.14 22.04
C PHE A 194 1.85 0.49 23.44
N ARG A 195 0.64 0.89 23.87
CA ARG A 195 0.42 1.45 25.20
C ARG A 195 0.28 0.35 26.23
N THR A 196 0.91 0.54 27.39
CA THR A 196 0.91 -0.38 28.53
C THR A 196 -0.48 -0.48 29.13
N SER A 197 -1.16 0.65 29.27
CA SER A 197 -2.55 0.74 29.71
C SER A 197 -3.49 0.08 28.70
N LYS A 198 -4.62 -0.45 29.18
CA LYS A 198 -5.62 -1.03 28.28
C LYS A 198 -6.39 0.07 27.56
N HIS A 199 -6.37 0.06 26.23
CA HIS A 199 -7.15 0.99 25.41
C HIS A 199 -8.15 0.26 24.52
N SER A 200 -9.32 0.87 24.33
CA SER A 200 -10.28 0.46 23.30
C SER A 200 -9.97 1.19 22.00
N ARG A 201 -9.87 0.43 20.90
CA ARG A 201 -9.51 0.96 19.58
C ARG A 201 -10.66 0.81 18.60
N LYS A 202 -10.68 1.68 17.59
CA LYS A 202 -11.69 1.69 16.54
C LYS A 202 -11.02 1.47 15.19
N VAL A 203 -11.58 0.58 14.38
CA VAL A 203 -11.14 0.29 13.02
C VAL A 203 -12.30 0.57 12.07
N VAL A 204 -12.06 1.36 11.04
CA VAL A 204 -12.98 1.53 9.92
C VAL A 204 -12.66 0.45 8.89
N ALA A 205 -13.62 -0.44 8.64
CA ALA A 205 -13.57 -1.44 7.60
C ALA A 205 -14.35 -0.94 6.39
N THR A 206 -13.68 -0.81 5.24
CA THR A 206 -14.30 -0.44 3.96
C THR A 206 -14.10 -1.57 2.96
N ILE A 207 -15.19 -2.04 2.36
CA ILE A 207 -15.17 -3.03 1.28
C ILE A 207 -15.60 -2.35 -0.02
N GLN A 208 -14.80 -2.55 -1.07
CA GLN A 208 -15.14 -2.17 -2.43
C GLN A 208 -14.98 -3.38 -3.35
N GLY A 209 -15.93 -3.61 -4.26
CA GLY A 209 -15.81 -4.73 -5.20
C GLY A 209 -17.09 -5.09 -5.93
N GLU A 210 -17.01 -6.17 -6.71
CA GLU A 210 -18.12 -6.80 -7.41
C GLU A 210 -18.83 -7.78 -6.46
N LYS A 211 -20.16 -7.64 -6.34
CA LYS A 211 -20.98 -8.56 -5.55
C LYS A 211 -21.22 -9.88 -6.28
N THR A 212 -21.37 -10.95 -5.53
CA THR A 212 -21.91 -12.22 -6.04
C THR A 212 -23.35 -11.98 -6.50
N THR A 213 -23.60 -12.22 -7.79
CA THR A 213 -24.94 -12.17 -8.40
C THR A 213 -25.84 -13.29 -7.90
#